data_AF-A0AB94IQS8-F1
#
_entry.id   AF-A0AB94IQS8-F1
#
_cell.length_a   1.000
_cell.length_b   1.000
_cell.length_c   1.000
_cell.angle_alpha   90.00
_cell.angle_beta   90.00
_cell.angle_gamma   90.00
#
_symmetry.space_group_name_H-M   'P 1'
#
loop_
_entity.id
_entity.type
_entity.pdbx_description
1 polymer ?
#
loop_
_entity_poly.entity_id
_entity_poly.type
_entity_poly.pdbx_seq_one_letter_code
_entity_poly.pdbx_strand_id
1 'polypeptide(L)' 'MEKKLKNIYKKQLFIDLVKLGHDFHHSMRNKNNPKYQVYVMVDTPKLRQDLVWLSGQTYIEGYYGEK' A
#
# COMPACT_ATOMS: atom_id res chain seq x y z
N MET A 1 -19.82 -2.56 5.64
CA MET A 1 -19.07 -1.57 4.83
C MET A 1 -17.83 -2.24 4.30
N GLU A 2 -17.65 -2.27 2.98
CA GLU A 2 -16.49 -2.90 2.35
C GLU A 2 -15.24 -2.04 2.61
N LYS A 3 -14.18 -2.64 3.16
CA LYS A 3 -12.92 -1.93 3.41
C LYS A 3 -12.22 -1.70 2.06
N LYS A 4 -11.84 -0.46 1.77
CA LYS A 4 -10.97 -0.18 0.62
C LYS A 4 -9.62 -0.88 0.82
N LEU A 5 -9.03 -1.36 -0.27
CA LEU A 5 -7.78 -2.12 -0.25
C LEU A 5 -6.72 -1.43 -1.11
N LYS A 6 -5.45 -1.60 -0.72
CA LYS A 6 -4.29 -1.06 -1.44
C LYS A 6 -3.30 -2.17 -1.76
N ASN A 7 -2.86 -2.24 -3.02
CA ASN A 7 -1.82 -3.16 -3.45
C ASN A 7 -0.43 -2.56 -3.25
N ILE A 8 0.45 -3.34 -2.64
CA ILE A 8 1.86 -3.03 -2.42
C ILE A 8 2.70 -4.03 -3.22
N TYR A 9 3.45 -3.53 -4.20
CA TYR A 9 4.24 -4.35 -5.12
C TYR A 9 5.70 -4.53 -4.68
N LYS A 10 6.20 -3.66 -3.81
CA LYS A 10 7.58 -3.70 -3.31
C LYS A 10 7.63 -4.38 -1.95
N LYS A 11 8.33 -5.51 -1.85
CA LYS A 11 8.45 -6.30 -0.60
C LYS A 11 8.96 -5.47 0.58
N GLN A 12 10.01 -4.67 0.36
CA GLN A 12 10.58 -3.85 1.43
C GLN A 12 9.57 -2.84 1.97
N LEU A 13 8.82 -2.17 1.08
CA LEU A 13 7.77 -1.22 1.47
C LEU A 13 6.67 -1.90 2.29
N PHE A 14 6.24 -3.10 1.89
CA PHE A 14 5.29 -3.89 2.68
C PHE A 14 5.82 -4.19 4.09
N ILE A 15 7.08 -4.62 4.22
CA ILE A 15 7.70 -4.89 5.52
C ILE A 15 7.71 -3.65 6.39
N ASP A 16 8.09 -2.50 5.83
CA ASP A 16 8.16 -1.23 6.57
C ASP A 16 6.77 -0.78 7.03
N LEU A 17 5.73 -0.94 6.19
CA LEU A 17 4.35 -0.64 6.58
C LEU A 17 3.82 -1.59 7.67
N VAL A 18 4.16 -2.88 7.62
CA VAL A 18 3.80 -3.82 8.70
C VAL A 18 4.48 -3.43 10.01
N LYS A 19 5.76 -3.01 9.98
CA LYS A 19 6.47 -2.51 11.17
C LYS A 19 5.83 -1.24 11.74
N LEU A 20 5.18 -0.43 10.91
CA LEU A 20 4.41 0.75 11.33
C LEU A 20 3.00 0.41 11.85
N GLY A 21 2.63 -0.88 11.92
CA GLY A 21 1.38 -1.34 12.51
C GLY A 21 0.18 -1.34 11.56
N HIS A 22 0.40 -1.29 10.24
CA HIS A 22 -0.70 -1.34 9.27
C HIS A 22 -1.27 -2.75 9.07
N ASP A 23 -2.59 -2.84 8.88
CA ASP A 23 -3.29 -4.12 8.69
C ASP A 23 -2.99 -4.75 7.33
N PHE A 24 -2.33 -5.91 7.37
CA PHE A 24 -2.23 -6.81 6.22
C PHE A 24 -3.54 -7.57 6.03
N HIS A 25 -4.05 -7.60 4.79
CA HIS A 25 -5.30 -8.26 4.46
C HIS A 25 -5.08 -9.65 3.85
N HIS A 26 -4.39 -9.73 2.72
CA HIS A 26 -3.92 -10.98 2.11
C HIS A 26 -2.79 -10.71 1.12
N SER A 27 -2.24 -11.75 0.53
CA SER A 27 -1.31 -11.62 -0.58
C SER A 27 -1.71 -12.52 -1.74
N MET A 28 -1.34 -12.13 -2.94
CA MET A 28 -1.65 -12.85 -4.17
C MET A 28 -0.46 -12.84 -5.13
N ARG A 29 -0.43 -13.79 -6.06
CA ARG A 29 0.54 -13.78 -7.15
C ARG A 29 0.26 -12.59 -8.08
N ASN A 30 1.31 -11.92 -8.54
CA ASN A 30 1.15 -10.86 -9.53
C ASN A 30 0.65 -11.46 -10.86
N LYS A 31 -0.45 -10.92 -11.39
CA LYS A 31 -1.09 -11.39 -12.64
C LYS A 31 -0.14 -11.32 -13.85
N ASN A 32 0.70 -10.29 -13.93
CA ASN A 32 1.58 -10.05 -15.08
C ASN A 32 2.89 -10.83 -14.96
N ASN A 33 3.34 -11.11 -13.73
CA ASN A 33 4.56 -11.89 -13.48
C ASN A 33 4.43 -12.71 -12.19
N PRO A 34 4.04 -14.00 -12.28
CA PRO A 34 3.79 -14.86 -11.13
C PRO A 34 5.01 -15.10 -10.22
N LYS A 35 6.23 -14.77 -10.66
CA LYS A 35 7.42 -14.79 -9.81
C LYS A 35 7.29 -13.84 -8.61
N TYR A 36 6.57 -12.73 -8.77
CA TYR A 36 6.39 -11.72 -7.75
C TYR A 36 5.09 -11.89 -6.96
N GLN A 37 5.14 -11.49 -5.69
CA GLN A 37 3.98 -11.43 -4.79
C GLN A 37 3.48 -9.99 -4.70
N VAL A 38 2.17 -9.80 -4.69
CA VAL A 38 1.49 -8.54 -4.35
C VAL A 38 0.94 -8.66 -2.94
N TYR A 39 1.21 -7.67 -2.10
CA TYR A 39 0.72 -7.61 -0.73
C TYR A 39 -0.44 -6.63 -0.66
N VAL A 40 -1.57 -7.05 -0.10
CA VAL A 40 -2.78 -6.24 -0.03
C VAL A 40 -2.98 -5.79 1.41
N MET A 41 -3.12 -4.48 1.62
CA MET A 41 -3.32 -3.87 2.93
C MET A 41 -4.64 -3.10 2.98
N VAL A 42 -5.17 -2.88 4.18
CA VAL A 42 -6.38 -2.07 4.38
C VAL A 42 -6.07 -0.60 4.11
N ASP A 43 -6.78 0.01 3.17
CA ASP A 43 -6.58 1.41 2.79
C ASP A 43 -7.15 2.36 3.86
N THR A 44 -6.26 2.92 4.66
CA THR A 44 -6.57 3.94 5.68
C THR A 44 -5.88 5.27 5.33
N PRO A 45 -6.39 6.41 5.82
CA PRO A 45 -5.68 7.69 5.68
C PRO A 45 -4.23 7.63 6.19
N LYS A 46 -3.99 6.93 7.31
CA LYS A 46 -2.64 6.75 7.87
C LYS A 46 -1.74 5.91 6.95
N LEU A 47 -2.26 4.84 6.35
CA LEU A 47 -1.51 4.04 5.37
C LEU A 47 -1.02 4.92 4.21
N ARG A 48 -1.90 5.78 3.68
CA ARG A 48 -1.55 6.67 2.57
C ARG A 48 -0.50 7.71 2.95
N GLN A 49 -0.58 8.28 4.16
CA GLN A 49 0.43 9.19 4.68
C GLN A 49 1.80 8.50 4.82
N ASP A 50 1.83 7.32 5.42
CA ASP A 50 3.09 6.58 5.63
C ASP A 50 3.68 6.07 4.32
N LEU A 51 2.84 5.68 3.35
CA LEU A 51 3.29 5.34 2.00
C LEU A 51 4.04 6.48 1.33
N VAL A 52 3.50 7.68 1.43
CA VAL A 52 4.08 8.89 0.83
C VAL A 52 5.35 9.31 1.57
N TRP A 53 5.36 9.21 2.89
CA TRP A 53 6.56 9.45 3.70
C TRP A 53 7.69 8.46 3.36
N LEU A 54 7.40 7.17 3.28
CA LEU A 54 8.37 6.12 2.93
C LEU A 54 8.85 6.20 1.48
N SER A 55 8.08 6.80 0.57
CA SER A 55 8.51 7.06 -0.81
C SER A 55 9.32 8.36 -0.96
N GLY A 56 9.51 9.13 0.12
CA GLY A 56 10.19 10.42 0.08
C GLY A 56 9.38 11.51 -0.63
N GLN A 57 8.06 11.33 -0.73
CA GLN A 57 7.14 12.28 -1.37
C GLN A 57 6.37 13.09 -0.31
N THR A 58 5.73 14.19 -0.73
CA THR A 58 4.90 15.02 0.15
C THR A 58 3.43 14.58 0.06
N TYR A 59 2.79 14.33 1.20
CA TYR A 59 1.37 13.97 1.23
C TYR A 59 0.51 15.21 1.03
N ILE A 60 -0.30 15.23 -0.03
CA ILE A 60 -1.26 16.29 -0.32
C ILE A 60 -2.66 15.73 -0.08
N GLU A 61 -3.34 16.26 0.94
CA GLU A 61 -4.72 15.89 1.23
C GLU A 61 -5.65 16.35 0.08
N GLY A 62 -6.51 15.47 -0.40
CA GLY A 62 -7.46 15.78 -1.48
C GLY A 62 -6.90 15.67 -2.91
N TYR A 63 -5.62 15.34 -3.09
CA TYR A 63 -5.05 15.11 -4.43
C TYR A 63 -5.32 13.68 -4.91
N TYR A 64 -6.15 13.53 -5.94
CA TYR A 64 -6.48 12.23 -6.53
C TYR A 64 -5.68 11.91 -7.81
N GLY A 65 -4.75 12.79 -8.22
CA GLY A 65 -4.13 12.76 -9.53
C GLY A 65 -5.09 13.20 -10.63
N GLU A 66 -4.60 13.86 -11.66
CA GLU A 66 -5.36 14.04 -12.90
C GLU A 66 -5.62 12.64 -13.49
N LYS A 67 -6.88 12.38 -13.86
CA LYS A 67 -7.31 11.10 -14.45
C LYS A 67 -6.77 10.92 -15.86
#